data_AF-A0A1J6VWS5-F1
#
_entry.id   AF-A0A1J6VWS5-F1
#
_cell.length_a   1.000
_cell.length_b   1.000
_cell.length_c   1.000
_cell.angle_alpha   90.00
_cell.angle_beta   90.00
_cell.angle_gamma   90.00
#
_symmetry.space_group_name_H-M   'P 1'
#
loop_
_entity.id
_entity.type
_entity.pdbx_description
1 polymer ?
#
loop_
_entity_poly.entity_id
_entity_poly.type
_entity_poly.pdbx_seq_one_letter_code
_entity_poly.pdbx_strand_id
1 'polypeptide(L)' 'MKKSGYFLTLKIKWHSLRLTYHYALLECCLDWKLKQKLQESIHYHEMKLLEHTHQPPKSYT' A
#
# COMPACT_ATOMS: atom_id res chain seq x y z
N MET A 1 18.24 -17.88 8.55
CA MET A 1 17.85 -17.02 7.41
C MET A 1 16.77 -16.02 7.83
N LYS A 2 17.13 -14.77 8.18
CA LYS A 2 16.19 -13.68 8.55
C LYS A 2 15.51 -13.03 7.32
N LYS A 3 15.21 -13.79 6.26
CA LYS A 3 14.74 -13.24 4.98
C LYS A 3 13.32 -12.64 5.07
N SER A 4 12.49 -13.17 5.97
CA SER A 4 11.06 -12.80 6.07
C SER A 4 10.82 -11.32 6.39
N GLY A 5 11.59 -10.73 7.31
CA GLY A 5 11.42 -9.33 7.71
C GLY A 5 11.76 -8.34 6.61
N TYR A 6 12.83 -8.59 5.85
CA TYR A 6 13.28 -7.72 4.77
C TYR A 6 12.23 -7.62 3.63
N PHE A 7 11.65 -8.75 3.23
CA PHE A 7 10.59 -8.75 2.22
C PHE A 7 9.32 -8.05 2.70
N LEU A 8 8.96 -8.18 3.98
CA LEU A 8 7.84 -7.44 4.56
C LEU A 8 8.10 -5.93 4.54
N THR A 9 9.30 -5.49 4.94
CA THR A 9 9.70 -4.08 4.87
C THR A 9 9.63 -3.55 3.44
N LEU A 10 10.11 -4.30 2.45
CA LEU A 10 10.02 -3.90 1.05
C LEU A 10 8.57 -3.78 0.58
N LYS A 11 7.69 -4.72 0.96
CA LYS A 11 6.25 -4.66 0.64
C LYS A 11 5.58 -3.41 1.23
N ILE A 12 5.85 -3.10 2.50
CA ILE A 12 5.34 -1.90 3.15
C ILE A 12 5.82 -0.66 2.40
N LYS A 13 7.14 -0.54 2.15
CA LYS A 13 7.70 0.60 1.39
C LYS A 13 7.11 0.75 0.00
N TRP A 14 6.90 -0.36 -0.71
CA TRP A 14 6.28 -0.37 -2.03
C TRP A 14 4.84 0.16 -1.98
N HIS A 15 4.02 -0.34 -1.06
CA HIS A 15 2.65 0.13 -0.92
C HIS A 15 2.59 1.62 -0.53
N SER A 16 3.46 2.08 0.37
CA SER A 16 3.57 3.51 0.71
C SER A 16 3.95 4.37 -0.48
N LEU A 17 4.99 3.98 -1.25
CA LEU A 17 5.40 4.72 -2.45
C LEU A 17 4.26 4.78 -3.49
N ARG A 18 3.59 3.65 -3.70
CA ARG A 18 2.52 3.54 -4.69
C ARG A 18 1.31 4.40 -4.30
N LEU A 19 1.01 4.46 -3.01
CA LEU A 19 -0.02 5.32 -2.44
C LEU A 19 0.29 6.81 -2.70
N THR A 20 1.50 7.27 -2.36
CA THR A 20 1.94 8.65 -2.64
C THR A 20 1.82 8.99 -4.12
N TYR A 21 2.24 8.08 -5.01
CA TYR A 21 2.11 8.26 -6.45
C TYR A 21 0.65 8.39 -6.90
N HIS A 22 -0.25 7.54 -6.41
CA HIS A 22 -1.66 7.61 -6.78
C HIS A 22 -2.37 8.86 -6.25
N TYR A 23 -2.02 9.33 -5.04
CA TYR A 23 -2.50 10.60 -4.52
C TYR A 23 -2.06 11.77 -5.41
N ALA A 24 -0.78 11.83 -5.80
CA ALA A 24 -0.28 12.86 -6.71
C ALA A 24 -0.99 12.84 -8.08
N LEU A 25 -1.26 11.65 -8.64
CA LEU A 25 -2.04 11.53 -9.88
C LEU A 25 -3.48 12.01 -9.70
N LEU A 26 -4.10 11.73 -8.55
CA LEU A 26 -5.48 12.08 -8.27
C LEU A 26 -5.67 13.61 -8.17
N GLU A 27 -4.72 14.30 -7.53
CA GLU A 27 -4.73 15.76 -7.36
C GLU A 27 -4.79 16.50 -8.70
N CYS A 28 -4.06 16.02 -9.71
CA CYS A 28 -4.02 16.64 -11.03
C CYS A 28 -5.00 15.99 -12.05
N CYS A 29 -5.80 15.01 -11.63
CA CYS A 29 -6.69 14.32 -12.56
C CYS A 29 -7.91 15.19 -12.91
N LEU A 30 -8.26 15.27 -14.19
CA LEU A 30 -9.48 15.93 -14.66
C LEU A 30 -10.56 14.92 -15.10
N ASP A 31 -10.15 13.69 -15.43
CA ASP A 31 -11.05 12.63 -15.88
C ASP A 31 -11.73 11.95 -14.68
N TRP A 32 -13.06 12.06 -14.61
CA TRP A 32 -13.86 11.51 -13.52
C TRP A 32 -13.73 9.98 -13.38
N LYS A 33 -13.72 9.25 -14.50
CA LYS A 33 -13.63 7.79 -14.51
C LYS A 33 -12.25 7.34 -14.04
N LEU A 34 -11.21 8.07 -14.41
CA LEU A 34 -9.86 7.82 -13.93
C LEU A 34 -9.72 8.16 -12.44
N LYS A 35 -10.36 9.23 -11.94
CA LYS A 35 -10.40 9.55 -10.50
C LYS A 35 -10.96 8.39 -9.68
N GLN A 36 -12.08 7.81 -10.09
CA GLN A 36 -12.68 6.67 -9.37
C GLN A 36 -11.73 5.48 -9.30
N LYS A 37 -11.08 5.11 -10.42
CA LYS A 37 -10.09 4.03 -10.44
C LYS A 37 -8.87 4.31 -9.55
N LEU A 38 -8.42 5.57 -9.51
CA LEU A 38 -7.33 5.99 -8.64
C LEU A 38 -7.72 5.87 -7.16
N GLN A 39 -8.94 6.28 -6.80
CA GLN A 39 -9.47 6.14 -5.44
C GLN A 39 -9.60 4.66 -5.01
N GLU A 40 -10.08 3.79 -5.89
CA GLU A 40 -10.10 2.34 -5.65
C GLU A 40 -8.69 1.77 -5.42
N SER A 41 -7.72 2.21 -6.22
CA SER A 41 -6.32 1.79 -6.10
C SER A 41 -5.67 2.30 -4.81
N ILE A 42 -5.98 3.53 -4.40
CA ILE A 42 -5.55 4.10 -3.12
C ILE A 42 -6.09 3.25 -1.98
N HIS A 43 -7.41 3.01 -1.96
CA HIS A 43 -8.06 2.22 -0.91
C HIS A 43 -7.45 0.82 -0.78
N TYR A 44 -7.17 0.15 -1.91
CA TYR A 44 -6.48 -1.14 -1.92
C TYR A 44 -5.12 -1.08 -1.21
N HIS A 45 -4.32 -0.04 -1.49
CA HIS A 45 -2.99 0.11 -0.88
C HIS A 45 -3.05 0.48 0.60
N GLU A 46 -4.04 1.25 1.04
CA GLU A 46 -4.30 1.53 2.46
C GLU A 46 -4.62 0.25 3.22
N MET A 47 -5.53 -0.57 2.68
CA MET A 47 -5.90 -1.86 3.29
C MET A 47 -4.69 -2.80 3.37
N LYS A 48 -3.86 -2.84 2.32
CA LYS A 48 -2.63 -3.63 2.35
C LYS A 48 -1.63 -3.10 3.38
N LEU A 49 -1.48 -1.79 3.55
CA LEU A 49 -0.60 -1.26 4.59
C LEU A 49 -1.09 -1.67 5.97
N LEU A 50 -2.39 -1.51 6.26
CA LEU A 50 -2.99 -1.94 7.52
C LEU A 50 -2.75 -3.43 7.79
N GLU A 51 -2.94 -4.30 6.79
CA GLU A 51 -2.67 -5.74 6.93
C GLU A 51 -1.21 -6.03 7.32
N HIS A 52 -0.25 -5.33 6.71
CA HIS A 52 1.18 -5.55 6.98
C HIS A 52 1.66 -4.89 8.29
N THR A 53 1.05 -3.79 8.74
CA THR A 53 1.41 -3.11 10.00
C THR A 53 0.71 -3.69 11.23
N HIS A 54 -0.48 -4.26 11.07
CA HIS A 54 -1.24 -4.89 12.16
C HIS A 54 -1.04 -6.40 12.27
N GLN A 55 -0.18 -7.02 11.44
CA GLN A 55 0.21 -8.41 11.65
C GLN A 55 0.89 -8.54 13.03
N PRO A 56 0.29 -9.25 14.02
CA PRO A 56 1.00 -9.55 15.25
C PRO A 56 2.24 -10.39 14.90
N PRO A 57 3.35 -10.27 15.64
CA PRO A 57 4.50 -11.14 15.44
C PRO A 57 4.00 -12.58 15.51
N LYS A 58 4.21 -13.34 14.42
CA LYS A 58 3.86 -14.76 14.42
C LYS A 58 4.59 -15.41 15.59
N SER A 59 3.84 -15.81 16.62
CA SER A 59 4.32 -16.65 17.70
C SER A 59 4.81 -17.94 17.06
N TYR A 60 6.12 -18.13 17.01
CA TYR A 60 6.70 -19.41 16.64
C TYR A 60 6.58 -20.32 17.87
N THR A 61 5.54 -21.14 17.90
CA THR A 61 5.50 -22.36 18.71
C THR A 61 5.84 -23.54 17.82
#